data_AF-A0A2E2LDN5-F1
#
_entry.id   AF-A0A2E2LDN5-F1
#
_cell.length_a   1.000
_cell.length_b   1.000
_cell.length_c   1.000
_cell.angle_alpha   90.00
_cell.angle_beta   90.00
_cell.angle_gamma   90.00
#
_symmetry.space_group_name_H-M   'P 1'
#
loop_
_entity.id
_entity.type
_entity.pdbx_description
1 polymer ?
#
loop_
_entity_poly.entity_id
_entity_poly.type
_entity_poly.pdbx_seq_one_letter_code
_entity_poly.pdbx_strand_id
1 'polypeptide(L)'
;MLRKIKAIHVVSVLLAAAVAVIVALLLRDVDLSPHVAFAREHAALAGAVIALASLVTVTFATWMNWRATRRQATLEARTKWSDDTVAERKLISKMLGPRELTSAQAQALAEGSAERPTRPIRILGVIVRRGTTPPLFTDTERTNLVHAAVAVLNGLERLAVGVELGVYRRAVLVDAGGTIIKRTFERFEPYIAIRRTHPEPQRRQEKAYVALEKLAMQIRYKEVDAERLESLRRQP
;
A
#
# COMPACT_ATOMS: atom_id res chain seq x y z
N MET A 1 -21.36 -4.70 -12.07
CA MET A 1 -22.58 -5.44 -11.67
C MET A 1 -22.50 -6.04 -10.26
N LEU A 2 -21.48 -6.84 -9.92
CA LEU A 2 -21.37 -7.54 -8.61
C LEU A 2 -21.46 -6.66 -7.34
N ARG A 3 -20.94 -5.41 -7.35
CA ARG A 3 -21.05 -4.48 -6.21
C ARG A 3 -22.49 -4.01 -5.96
N LYS A 4 -23.28 -3.77 -7.02
CA LYS A 4 -24.70 -3.38 -6.90
C LYS A 4 -25.53 -4.53 -6.31
N ILE A 5 -25.26 -5.76 -6.76
CA ILE A 5 -25.95 -6.96 -6.28
C ILE A 5 -25.71 -7.20 -4.78
N LYS A 6 -24.47 -7.02 -4.29
CA LYS A 6 -24.15 -7.18 -2.86
C LYS A 6 -24.80 -6.10 -1.98
N ALA A 7 -24.84 -4.85 -2.45
CA ALA A 7 -25.49 -3.76 -1.73
C ALA A 7 -27.02 -3.97 -1.63
N ILE A 8 -27.64 -4.41 -2.73
CA ILE A 8 -29.08 -4.76 -2.76
C ILE A 8 -29.38 -5.88 -1.76
N HIS A 9 -28.52 -6.90 -1.66
CA HIS A 9 -28.74 -8.02 -0.75
C HIS A 9 -28.66 -7.63 0.73
N VAL A 10 -27.72 -6.76 1.10
CA VAL A 10 -27.59 -6.23 2.47
C VAL A 10 -28.81 -5.38 2.84
N VAL A 11 -29.28 -4.52 1.92
CA VAL A 11 -30.47 -3.70 2.12
C VAL A 11 -31.72 -4.57 2.26
N SER A 12 -31.88 -5.61 1.44
CA SER A 12 -33.05 -6.51 1.53
C SER A 12 -33.09 -7.31 2.84
N VAL A 13 -31.94 -7.72 3.37
CA VAL A 13 -31.87 -8.43 4.66
C VAL A 13 -32.20 -7.50 5.82
N LEU A 14 -31.71 -6.26 5.80
CA LEU A 14 -32.08 -5.25 6.80
C LEU A 14 -33.57 -4.89 6.74
N LEU A 15 -34.14 -4.79 5.54
CA LEU A 15 -35.56 -4.51 5.35
C LEU A 15 -36.42 -5.66 5.89
N ALA A 16 -36.06 -6.91 5.60
CA ALA A 16 -36.77 -8.09 6.10
C ALA A 16 -36.71 -8.19 7.64
N ALA A 17 -35.56 -7.90 8.25
CA ALA A 17 -35.42 -7.85 9.71
C ALA A 17 -36.28 -6.73 10.33
N ALA A 18 -36.29 -5.53 9.73
CA ALA A 18 -37.12 -4.42 10.19
C ALA A 18 -38.62 -4.75 10.10
N VAL A 19 -39.06 -5.36 9.00
CA VAL A 19 -40.45 -5.81 8.83
C VAL A 19 -40.83 -6.86 9.87
N ALA A 20 -39.96 -7.84 10.15
CA ALA A 20 -40.23 -8.86 11.17
C ALA A 20 -40.38 -8.25 12.58
N VAL A 21 -39.54 -7.27 12.93
CA VAL A 21 -39.65 -6.55 14.21
C VAL A 21 -40.92 -5.70 14.28
N ILE A 22 -41.27 -5.00 13.19
CA ILE A 22 -42.51 -4.18 13.12
C ILE A 22 -43.74 -5.08 13.28
N VAL A 23 -43.79 -6.22 12.60
CA VAL A 23 -44.90 -7.18 12.72
C VAL A 23 -45.01 -7.72 14.15
N ALA A 24 -43.89 -8.05 14.80
CA ALA A 24 -43.88 -8.50 16.19
C ALA A 24 -44.37 -7.40 17.18
N LEU A 25 -44.04 -6.13 16.91
CA LEU A 25 -44.52 -4.99 17.70
C LEU A 25 -46.00 -4.69 17.47
N LEU A 26 -46.49 -4.78 16.23
CA LEU A 26 -47.91 -4.56 15.91
C LEU A 26 -48.83 -5.63 16.52
N LEU A 27 -48.33 -6.85 16.69
CA LEU A 27 -49.05 -7.93 17.37
C LEU A 27 -49.00 -7.84 18.90
N ARG A 28 -48.32 -6.82 19.46
CA ARG A 28 -48.11 -6.66 20.91
C ARG A 28 -49.38 -6.22 21.66
N ASP A 29 -50.25 -5.44 21.02
CA ASP A 29 -51.36 -4.73 21.70
C ASP A 29 -52.75 -5.30 21.33
N VAL A 30 -52.79 -6.48 20.72
CA VAL A 30 -54.05 -7.16 20.37
C VAL A 30 -54.37 -8.20 21.44
N ASP A 31 -55.54 -8.07 22.08
CA ASP A 31 -56.08 -9.06 23.01
C ASP A 31 -56.47 -10.32 22.25
N LEU A 32 -55.72 -11.40 22.46
CA LEU A 32 -55.85 -12.64 21.68
C LEU A 32 -56.00 -13.83 22.63
N SER A 33 -56.76 -14.84 22.18
CA SER A 33 -57.04 -16.06 22.96
C SER A 33 -55.74 -16.80 23.38
N PRO A 34 -55.74 -17.63 24.44
CA PRO A 34 -54.53 -18.27 24.97
C PRO A 34 -53.72 -19.10 23.95
N HIS A 35 -54.35 -19.62 22.90
CA HIS A 35 -53.66 -20.28 21.78
C HIS A 35 -52.79 -19.33 20.95
N VAL A 36 -53.15 -18.05 20.92
CA VAL A 36 -52.44 -17.01 20.19
C VAL A 36 -51.34 -16.37 21.04
N ALA A 37 -51.47 -16.36 22.37
CA ALA A 37 -50.41 -15.95 23.28
C ALA A 37 -49.17 -16.87 23.15
N PHE A 38 -49.38 -18.18 23.05
CA PHE A 38 -48.31 -19.16 22.75
C PHE A 38 -47.66 -18.87 21.38
N ALA A 39 -48.47 -18.62 20.35
CA ALA A 39 -47.97 -18.29 19.01
C ALA A 39 -47.15 -16.97 19.00
N ARG A 40 -47.50 -16.00 19.86
CA ARG A 40 -46.81 -14.72 19.98
C ARG A 40 -45.43 -14.82 20.62
N GLU A 41 -45.26 -15.62 21.67
CA GLU A 41 -43.93 -15.86 22.26
C GLU A 41 -42.99 -16.55 21.27
N HIS A 42 -43.50 -17.54 20.53
CA HIS A 42 -42.73 -18.24 19.50
C HIS A 42 -42.43 -17.33 18.30
N ALA A 43 -43.35 -16.45 17.92
CA ALA A 43 -43.13 -15.45 16.87
C ALA A 43 -42.12 -14.38 17.30
N ALA A 44 -42.12 -13.95 18.56
CA ALA A 44 -41.13 -13.01 19.10
C ALA A 44 -39.72 -13.62 19.15
N LEU A 45 -39.62 -14.88 19.59
CA LEU A 45 -38.38 -15.65 19.55
C LEU A 45 -37.88 -15.84 18.12
N ALA A 46 -38.75 -16.23 17.18
CA ALA A 46 -38.41 -16.37 15.78
C ALA A 46 -37.95 -15.02 15.17
N GLY A 47 -38.65 -13.92 15.47
CA GLY A 47 -38.29 -12.58 15.04
C GLY A 47 -36.92 -12.14 15.57
N ALA A 48 -36.64 -12.40 16.86
CA ALA A 48 -35.34 -12.11 17.46
C ALA A 48 -34.20 -12.92 16.82
N VAL A 49 -34.42 -14.21 16.54
CA VAL A 49 -33.45 -15.07 15.84
C VAL A 49 -33.20 -14.57 14.42
N ILE A 50 -34.25 -14.19 13.69
CA ILE A 50 -34.13 -13.62 12.34
C ILE A 50 -33.37 -12.29 12.37
N ALA A 51 -33.66 -11.41 13.33
CA ALA A 51 -32.97 -10.14 13.49
C ALA A 51 -31.47 -10.34 13.80
N LEU A 52 -31.14 -11.26 14.70
CA LEU A 52 -29.74 -11.61 15.00
C LEU A 52 -29.02 -12.21 13.80
N ALA A 53 -29.63 -13.17 13.11
CA ALA A 53 -29.06 -13.76 11.89
C ALA A 53 -28.85 -12.70 10.79
N SER A 54 -29.77 -11.76 10.68
CA SER A 54 -29.69 -10.65 9.73
C SER A 54 -28.54 -9.71 10.09
N LEU A 55 -28.40 -9.34 11.37
CA LEU A 55 -27.29 -8.52 11.85
C LEU A 55 -25.94 -9.20 11.57
N VAL A 56 -25.80 -10.50 11.90
CA VAL A 56 -24.59 -11.28 11.62
C VAL A 56 -24.26 -11.26 10.12
N THR A 57 -25.27 -11.47 9.27
CA THR A 57 -25.10 -11.46 7.81
C THR A 57 -24.63 -10.10 7.30
N VAL A 58 -25.23 -9.01 7.79
CA VAL A 58 -24.89 -7.63 7.41
C VAL A 58 -23.48 -7.26 7.88
N THR A 59 -23.14 -7.60 9.12
CA THR A 59 -21.80 -7.36 9.67
C THR A 59 -20.75 -8.13 8.89
N PHE A 60 -21.00 -9.40 8.58
CA PHE A 60 -20.09 -10.22 7.78
C PHE A 60 -19.94 -9.68 6.34
N ALA A 61 -21.04 -9.31 5.68
CA ALA A 61 -21.02 -8.74 4.35
C ALA A 61 -20.26 -7.40 4.31
N THR A 62 -20.48 -6.54 5.30
CA THR A 62 -19.79 -5.25 5.47
C THR A 62 -18.29 -5.46 5.65
N TRP A 63 -17.90 -6.39 6.51
CA TRP A 63 -16.50 -6.75 6.74
C TRP A 63 -15.82 -7.29 5.48
N MET A 64 -16.49 -8.20 4.75
CA MET A 64 -15.98 -8.74 3.49
C MET A 64 -15.83 -7.66 2.42
N ASN A 65 -16.80 -6.74 2.32
CA ASN A 65 -16.75 -5.63 1.37
C ASN A 65 -15.61 -4.65 1.71
N TRP A 66 -15.46 -4.29 2.99
CA TRP A 66 -14.35 -3.47 3.45
C TRP A 66 -12.99 -4.10 3.12
N ARG A 67 -12.85 -5.41 3.37
CA ARG A 67 -11.63 -6.17 3.04
C ARG A 67 -11.33 -6.17 1.53
N ALA A 68 -12.36 -6.33 0.70
CA ALA A 68 -12.22 -6.31 -0.76
C ALA A 68 -11.86 -4.93 -1.29
N THR A 69 -12.53 -3.87 -0.81
CA THR A 69 -12.25 -2.48 -1.17
C THR A 69 -10.83 -2.09 -0.81
N ARG A 70 -10.36 -2.42 0.40
CA ARG A 70 -8.97 -2.16 0.80
C ARG A 70 -7.97 -2.92 -0.06
N ARG A 71 -8.24 -4.17 -0.42
CA ARG A 71 -7.38 -4.93 -1.36
C ARG A 71 -7.28 -4.21 -2.70
N GLN A 72 -8.41 -3.79 -3.26
CA GLN A 72 -8.44 -3.09 -4.53
C GLN A 72 -7.72 -1.74 -4.46
N ALA A 73 -7.99 -0.93 -3.44
CA ALA A 73 -7.29 0.34 -3.22
C ALA A 73 -5.78 0.16 -3.08
N THR A 74 -5.33 -0.92 -2.42
CA THR A 74 -3.90 -1.25 -2.29
C THR A 74 -3.27 -1.56 -3.65
N LEU A 75 -3.94 -2.38 -4.46
CA LEU A 75 -3.45 -2.75 -5.80
C LEU A 75 -3.43 -1.53 -6.73
N GLU A 76 -4.49 -0.72 -6.73
CA GLU A 76 -4.57 0.51 -7.51
C GLU A 76 -3.48 1.50 -7.12
N ALA A 77 -3.28 1.76 -5.83
CA ALA A 77 -2.23 2.65 -5.36
C ALA A 77 -0.82 2.15 -5.73
N ARG A 78 -0.57 0.84 -5.58
CA ARG A 78 0.70 0.21 -5.98
C ARG A 78 0.93 0.31 -7.48
N THR A 79 -0.07 0.00 -8.29
CA THR A 79 0.03 0.04 -9.75
C THR A 79 0.24 1.47 -10.21
N LYS A 80 -0.52 2.43 -9.66
CA LYS A 80 -0.32 3.85 -9.92
C LYS A 80 1.12 4.29 -9.61
N TRP A 81 1.65 3.97 -8.42
CA TRP A 81 3.05 4.27 -8.10
C TRP A 81 4.02 3.60 -9.09
N SER A 82 3.78 2.34 -9.43
CA SER A 82 4.62 1.58 -10.35
C SER A 82 4.68 2.25 -11.72
N ASP A 83 3.53 2.66 -12.25
CA ASP A 83 3.38 3.24 -13.58
C ASP A 83 3.88 4.69 -13.63
N ASP A 84 3.48 5.50 -12.64
CA ASP A 84 3.87 6.91 -12.53
C ASP A 84 5.39 7.07 -12.33
N THR A 85 6.09 6.06 -11.79
CA THR A 85 7.54 6.16 -11.51
C THR A 85 8.43 5.32 -12.44
N VAL A 86 7.91 4.80 -13.57
CA VAL A 86 8.72 4.01 -14.51
C VAL A 86 9.90 4.80 -15.07
N ALA A 87 9.67 6.05 -15.48
CA ALA A 87 10.70 6.88 -16.11
C ALA A 87 11.81 7.22 -15.12
N GLU A 88 11.45 7.54 -13.89
CA GLU A 88 12.32 7.86 -12.76
C GLU A 88 13.19 6.66 -12.41
N ARG A 89 12.59 5.47 -12.24
CA ARG A 89 13.35 4.25 -11.94
C ARG A 89 14.31 3.87 -13.07
N LYS A 90 13.93 4.10 -14.33
CA LYS A 90 14.81 3.90 -15.49
C LYS A 90 15.97 4.90 -15.48
N LEU A 91 15.70 6.18 -15.22
CA LEU A 91 16.72 7.23 -15.12
C LEU A 91 17.73 6.93 -14.00
N ILE A 92 17.23 6.62 -12.81
CA ILE A 92 18.01 6.23 -11.64
C ILE A 92 18.89 5.02 -11.96
N SER A 93 18.36 3.99 -12.63
CA SER A 93 19.13 2.79 -12.98
C SER A 93 20.16 3.05 -14.06
N LYS A 94 19.84 3.93 -15.04
CA LYS A 94 20.75 4.35 -16.10
C LYS A 94 21.94 5.14 -15.53
N MET A 95 21.70 6.06 -14.60
CA MET A 95 22.72 6.99 -14.10
C MET A 95 23.52 6.42 -12.93
N LEU A 96 22.87 5.70 -12.01
CA LEU A 96 23.47 5.22 -10.76
C LEU A 96 23.72 3.70 -10.75
N GLY A 97 23.36 2.98 -11.83
CA GLY A 97 23.40 1.52 -11.88
C GLY A 97 22.24 0.86 -11.14
N PRO A 98 22.15 -0.48 -11.08
CA PRO A 98 21.03 -1.17 -10.43
C PRO A 98 21.28 -1.54 -8.96
N ARG A 99 22.50 -1.36 -8.47
CA ARG A 99 22.93 -1.76 -7.12
C ARG A 99 22.70 -0.65 -6.10
N GLU A 100 22.99 -0.98 -4.85
CA GLU A 100 23.07 -0.02 -3.74
C GLU A 100 23.93 1.19 -4.10
N LEU A 101 23.49 2.36 -3.64
CA LEU A 101 24.22 3.60 -3.83
C LEU A 101 25.53 3.57 -3.07
N THR A 102 26.61 4.03 -3.71
CA THR A 102 27.83 4.31 -2.96
C THR A 102 27.61 5.50 -2.02
N SER A 103 28.39 5.59 -0.94
CA SER A 103 28.31 6.73 -0.01
C SER A 103 28.48 8.08 -0.71
N ALA A 104 29.34 8.14 -1.75
CA ALA A 104 29.52 9.35 -2.56
C ALA A 104 28.28 9.71 -3.37
N GLN A 105 27.61 8.74 -4.00
CA GLN A 105 26.36 8.97 -4.73
C GLN A 105 25.23 9.38 -3.79
N ALA A 106 25.13 8.72 -2.63
CA ALA A 106 24.15 9.02 -1.61
C ALA A 106 24.32 10.43 -1.03
N GLN A 107 25.56 10.83 -0.73
CA GLN A 107 25.89 12.18 -0.28
C GLN A 107 25.52 13.23 -1.34
N ALA A 108 25.89 13.00 -2.60
CA ALA A 108 25.60 13.92 -3.69
C ALA A 108 24.08 14.09 -3.93
N LEU A 109 23.30 13.01 -3.80
CA LEU A 109 21.83 13.08 -3.85
C LEU A 109 21.24 13.84 -2.66
N ALA A 110 21.78 13.63 -1.45
CA ALA A 110 21.32 14.30 -0.24
C ALA A 110 21.56 15.82 -0.31
N GLU A 111 22.76 16.23 -0.75
CA GLU A 111 23.13 17.62 -0.99
C GLU A 111 22.30 18.27 -2.09
N GLY A 112 22.09 17.56 -3.21
CA GLY A 112 21.30 18.04 -4.33
C GLY A 112 19.80 18.16 -4.03
N SER A 113 19.31 17.46 -3.01
CA SER A 113 17.91 17.54 -2.57
C SER A 113 17.64 18.68 -1.59
N ALA A 114 18.65 19.47 -1.20
CA ALA A 114 18.45 20.64 -0.34
C ALA A 114 17.73 21.76 -1.09
N GLU A 115 16.89 22.53 -0.39
CA GLU A 115 16.12 23.67 -0.95
C GLU A 115 17.02 24.75 -1.58
N ARG A 116 18.25 24.86 -1.07
CA ARG A 116 19.35 25.61 -1.71
C ARG A 116 20.62 24.76 -1.72
N PRO A 117 20.99 24.14 -2.85
CA PRO A 117 22.25 23.45 -2.97
C PRO A 117 23.39 24.47 -2.90
N THR A 118 24.28 24.31 -1.92
CA THR A 118 25.41 25.22 -1.69
C THR A 118 26.58 24.97 -2.63
N ARG A 119 26.56 23.87 -3.38
CA ARG A 119 27.59 23.45 -4.33
C ARG A 119 26.93 22.77 -5.55
N PRO A 120 27.54 22.85 -6.74
CA PRO A 120 27.06 22.08 -7.89
C PRO A 120 27.06 20.60 -7.58
N ILE A 121 25.95 19.92 -7.90
CA ILE A 121 25.68 18.52 -7.52
C ILE A 121 26.68 17.59 -8.22
N ARG A 122 27.72 17.11 -7.57
CA ARG A 122 28.70 16.21 -8.23
C ARG A 122 28.29 14.75 -8.07
N ILE A 123 27.35 14.28 -8.88
CA ILE A 123 27.00 12.86 -8.95
C ILE A 123 27.91 12.16 -9.95
N LEU A 124 28.72 11.21 -9.47
CA LEU A 124 29.47 10.30 -10.33
C LEU A 124 28.55 9.17 -10.78
N GLY A 125 28.32 9.11 -12.09
CA GLY A 125 27.60 8.00 -12.71
C GLY A 125 28.45 6.72 -12.79
N VAL A 126 27.78 5.59 -12.94
CA VAL A 126 28.48 4.33 -13.25
C VAL A 126 28.83 4.31 -14.74
N ILE A 127 30.09 4.10 -15.11
CA ILE A 127 30.43 3.51 -16.40
C ILE A 127 30.82 2.05 -16.21
N VAL A 128 30.11 1.16 -16.90
CA VAL A 128 30.40 -0.28 -16.99
C VAL A 128 31.32 -0.60 -18.19
N ARG A 129 32.22 0.31 -18.57
CA ARG A 129 33.31 0.02 -19.51
C ARG A 129 34.63 0.43 -18.88
N ARG A 130 35.50 -0.56 -18.62
CA ARG A 130 36.88 -0.30 -18.15
C ARG A 130 37.53 0.71 -19.10
N GLY A 131 38.01 1.83 -18.56
CA GLY A 131 38.84 2.80 -19.29
C GLY A 131 38.13 4.07 -19.77
N THR A 132 36.82 4.23 -19.56
CA THR A 132 36.14 5.50 -19.87
C THR A 132 35.90 6.34 -18.61
N THR A 133 36.22 7.63 -18.68
CA THR A 133 35.95 8.63 -17.64
C THR A 133 34.44 8.79 -17.46
N PRO A 134 33.88 8.71 -16.24
CA PRO A 134 32.44 8.89 -15.99
C PRO A 134 31.91 10.10 -16.75
N PRO A 135 30.84 9.99 -17.58
CA PRO A 135 30.29 11.17 -18.20
C PRO A 135 29.88 12.13 -17.08
N LEU A 136 30.40 13.34 -17.12
CA LEU A 136 29.94 14.40 -16.23
C LEU A 136 28.49 14.69 -16.61
N PHE A 137 27.55 14.32 -15.75
CA PHE A 137 26.15 14.70 -15.94
C PHE A 137 26.03 16.23 -15.97
N THR A 138 25.14 16.74 -16.81
CA THR A 138 24.74 18.15 -16.82
C THR A 138 24.00 18.50 -15.51
N ASP A 139 23.96 19.78 -15.15
CA ASP A 139 23.24 20.22 -13.95
C ASP A 139 21.74 19.91 -14.02
N THR A 140 21.15 19.96 -15.22
CA THR A 140 19.76 19.54 -15.47
C THR A 140 19.56 18.05 -15.22
N GLU A 141 20.45 17.19 -15.73
CA GLU A 141 20.37 15.74 -15.50
C GLU A 141 20.54 15.38 -14.02
N ARG A 142 21.42 16.07 -13.30
CA ARG A 142 21.62 15.90 -11.86
C ARG A 142 20.37 16.28 -11.08
N THR A 143 19.76 17.41 -11.41
CA THR A 143 18.51 17.88 -10.80
C THR A 143 17.37 16.90 -11.07
N ASN A 144 17.22 16.45 -12.31
CA ASN A 144 16.22 15.45 -12.69
C ASN A 144 16.43 14.12 -11.94
N LEU A 145 17.68 13.69 -11.75
CA LEU A 145 18.01 12.49 -11.00
C LEU A 145 17.64 12.61 -9.52
N VAL A 146 17.90 13.76 -8.90
CA VAL A 146 17.49 14.04 -7.52
C VAL A 146 15.97 13.99 -7.40
N HIS A 147 15.24 14.68 -8.28
CA HIS A 147 13.78 14.66 -8.28
C HIS A 147 13.23 13.25 -8.50
N ALA A 148 13.83 12.48 -9.41
CA ALA A 148 13.46 11.10 -9.65
C ALA A 148 13.63 10.24 -8.39
N ALA A 149 14.78 10.34 -7.71
CA ALA A 149 15.04 9.60 -6.48
C ALA A 149 14.03 9.94 -5.37
N VAL A 150 13.79 11.24 -5.17
CA VAL A 150 12.82 11.74 -4.19
C VAL A 150 11.39 11.31 -4.54
N ALA A 151 10.99 11.37 -5.81
CA ALA A 151 9.66 10.94 -6.25
C ALA A 151 9.42 9.45 -6.00
N VAL A 152 10.39 8.60 -6.34
CA VAL A 152 10.33 7.15 -6.10
C VAL A 152 10.18 6.86 -4.60
N LEU A 153 11.05 7.44 -3.76
CA LEU A 153 11.04 7.20 -2.31
C LEU A 153 9.80 7.77 -1.63
N ASN A 154 9.36 8.99 -2.00
CA ASN A 154 8.15 9.59 -1.44
C ASN A 154 6.89 8.80 -1.82
N GLY A 155 6.83 8.27 -3.04
CA GLY A 155 5.74 7.39 -3.47
C GLY A 155 5.68 6.10 -2.64
N LEU A 156 6.83 5.48 -2.38
CA LEU A 156 6.93 4.31 -1.51
C LEU A 156 6.59 4.62 -0.05
N GLU A 157 7.04 5.76 0.48
CA GLU A 157 6.69 6.21 1.83
C GLU A 157 5.18 6.41 1.97
N ARG A 158 4.52 7.06 1.00
CA ARG A 158 3.05 7.22 1.01
C ARG A 158 2.32 5.88 1.02
N LEU A 159 2.80 4.90 0.26
CA LEU A 159 2.26 3.54 0.31
C LEU A 159 2.45 2.90 1.68
N ALA A 160 3.63 3.06 2.28
CA ALA A 160 3.93 2.50 3.59
C ALA A 160 3.12 3.18 4.71
N VAL A 161 2.99 4.51 4.70
CA VAL A 161 2.11 5.27 5.61
C VAL A 161 0.66 4.82 5.44
N GLY A 162 0.19 4.62 4.20
CA GLY A 162 -1.15 4.09 3.96
C GLY A 162 -1.37 2.69 4.53
N VAL A 163 -0.31 1.88 4.65
CA VAL A 163 -0.35 0.59 5.37
C VAL A 163 -0.42 0.81 6.88
N GLU A 164 0.41 1.70 7.44
CA GLU A 164 0.39 2.03 8.89
C GLU A 164 -0.97 2.59 9.34
N LEU A 165 -1.58 3.47 8.54
CA LEU A 165 -2.91 4.05 8.81
C LEU A 165 -4.07 3.07 8.58
N GLY A 166 -3.79 1.84 8.16
CA GLY A 166 -4.85 0.85 7.90
C GLY A 166 -5.72 1.18 6.70
N VAL A 167 -5.26 2.03 5.78
CA VAL A 167 -5.93 2.28 4.49
C VAL A 167 -5.63 1.11 3.54
N TYR A 168 -4.36 0.75 3.43
CA TYR A 168 -3.88 -0.33 2.55
C TYR A 168 -3.63 -1.62 3.33
N ARG A 169 -3.72 -2.77 2.64
CA ARG A 169 -3.47 -4.09 3.23
C ARG A 169 -2.02 -4.48 3.02
N ARG A 170 -1.24 -4.54 4.09
CA ARG A 170 0.17 -4.96 4.07
C ARG A 170 0.39 -6.23 3.25
N ALA A 171 -0.34 -7.30 3.54
CA ALA A 171 -0.17 -8.59 2.87
C ALA A 171 -0.28 -8.47 1.33
N VAL A 172 -1.25 -7.69 0.84
CA VAL A 172 -1.45 -7.47 -0.60
C VAL A 172 -0.26 -6.73 -1.21
N LEU A 173 0.25 -5.71 -0.51
CA LEU A 173 1.39 -4.93 -0.97
C LEU A 173 2.69 -5.77 -1.00
N VAL A 174 2.91 -6.58 0.05
CA VAL A 174 4.04 -7.52 0.15
C VAL A 174 3.98 -8.55 -0.97
N ASP A 175 2.80 -9.13 -1.23
CA ASP A 175 2.64 -10.15 -2.28
C ASP A 175 2.81 -9.61 -3.70
N ALA A 176 2.27 -8.42 -3.98
CA ALA A 176 2.29 -7.84 -5.33
C ALA A 176 3.58 -7.07 -5.65
N GLY A 177 4.29 -6.56 -4.65
CA GLY A 177 5.40 -5.64 -4.87
C GLY A 177 6.52 -5.68 -3.84
N GLY A 178 6.48 -6.60 -2.87
CA GLY A 178 7.42 -6.63 -1.75
C GLY A 178 8.89 -6.60 -2.19
N THR A 179 9.27 -7.43 -3.16
CA THR A 179 10.66 -7.47 -3.66
C THR A 179 11.13 -6.14 -4.24
N ILE A 180 10.28 -5.43 -4.99
CA ILE A 180 10.63 -4.13 -5.58
C ILE A 180 10.77 -3.08 -4.48
N ILE A 181 9.83 -3.05 -3.53
CA ILE A 181 9.84 -2.13 -2.40
C ILE A 181 11.13 -2.32 -1.58
N LYS A 182 11.42 -3.57 -1.20
CA LYS A 182 12.60 -3.91 -0.39
C LYS A 182 13.90 -3.54 -1.10
N ARG A 183 14.08 -4.00 -2.35
CA ARG A 183 15.28 -3.68 -3.13
C ARG A 183 15.47 -2.19 -3.35
N THR A 184 14.37 -1.45 -3.53
CA THR A 184 14.43 0.01 -3.69
C THR A 184 14.84 0.68 -2.38
N PHE A 185 14.27 0.25 -1.25
CA PHE A 185 14.67 0.75 0.07
C PHE A 185 16.16 0.49 0.35
N GLU A 186 16.60 -0.77 0.26
CA GLU A 186 18.01 -1.16 0.50
C GLU A 186 18.96 -0.39 -0.42
N ARG A 187 18.57 -0.24 -1.69
CA ARG A 187 19.38 0.53 -2.65
C ARG A 187 19.62 1.97 -2.20
N PHE A 188 18.63 2.61 -1.60
CA PHE A 188 18.66 4.00 -1.16
C PHE A 188 19.00 4.15 0.33
N GLU A 189 19.25 3.06 1.06
CA GLU A 189 19.53 3.09 2.50
C GLU A 189 20.67 4.07 2.87
N PRO A 190 21.80 4.12 2.13
CA PRO A 190 22.85 5.11 2.40
C PRO A 190 22.36 6.57 2.26
N TYR A 191 21.49 6.86 1.30
CA TYR A 191 20.91 8.20 1.12
C TYR A 191 19.97 8.56 2.27
N ILE A 192 19.13 7.60 2.70
CA ILE A 192 18.20 7.77 3.82
C ILE A 192 18.97 8.04 5.13
N ALA A 193 20.05 7.28 5.37
CA ALA A 193 20.90 7.46 6.55
C ALA A 193 21.53 8.86 6.61
N ILE A 194 22.07 9.35 5.48
CA ILE A 194 22.66 10.70 5.39
C ILE A 194 21.60 11.78 5.64
N ARG A 195 20.38 11.62 5.10
CA ARG A 195 19.28 12.57 5.32
C ARG A 195 18.86 12.66 6.80
N ARG A 196 18.85 11.53 7.50
CA ARG A 196 18.49 11.47 8.93
C ARG A 196 19.57 12.03 9.84
N THR A 197 20.84 11.94 9.44
CA THR A 197 22.00 12.30 10.27
C THR A 197 22.73 13.56 9.79
N HIS A 198 22.14 14.33 8.86
CA HIS A 198 22.79 15.49 8.27
C HIS A 198 23.30 16.46 9.37
N PRO A 199 24.56 16.96 9.25
CA PRO A 199 25.17 17.79 10.29
C PRO A 199 24.41 19.11 10.48
N GLU A 200 23.98 19.76 9.39
CA GLU A 200 23.16 20.96 9.44
C GLU A 200 21.71 20.63 9.84
N PRO A 201 21.19 21.17 10.97
CA PRO A 201 19.85 20.85 11.45
C PRO A 201 18.73 21.19 10.46
N GLN A 202 18.87 22.26 9.67
CA GLN A 202 17.85 22.68 8.71
C GLN A 202 17.67 21.69 7.55
N ARG A 203 18.69 20.87 7.28
CA ARG A 203 18.67 19.83 6.22
C ARG A 203 18.40 18.43 6.78
N ARG A 204 18.44 18.27 8.10
CA ARG A 204 18.21 17.00 8.78
C ARG A 204 16.73 16.64 8.74
N GLN A 205 16.44 15.41 8.32
CA GLN A 205 15.09 14.86 8.33
C GLN A 205 15.09 13.55 9.12
N GLU A 206 15.04 13.66 10.44
CA GLU A 206 15.18 12.52 11.37
C GLU A 206 14.16 11.41 11.11
N LYS A 207 12.96 11.78 10.65
CA LYS A 207 11.87 10.85 10.34
C LYS A 207 11.77 10.51 8.84
N ALA A 208 12.80 10.79 8.04
CA ALA A 208 12.77 10.48 6.62
C ALA A 208 12.58 8.97 6.40
N TYR A 209 11.52 8.60 5.67
CA TYR A 209 11.28 7.24 5.18
C TYR A 209 11.10 6.16 6.26
N VAL A 210 10.60 6.53 7.45
CA VAL A 210 10.45 5.60 8.59
C VAL A 210 9.37 4.54 8.31
N ALA A 211 8.25 4.92 7.67
CA ALA A 211 7.21 3.95 7.38
C ALA A 211 7.70 2.93 6.34
N LEU A 212 8.40 3.40 5.31
CA LEU A 212 9.02 2.58 4.28
C LEU A 212 10.03 1.59 4.87
N GLU A 213 10.91 2.05 5.76
CA GLU A 213 11.88 1.19 6.45
C GLU A 213 11.18 0.04 7.20
N LYS A 214 10.18 0.36 8.03
CA LYS A 214 9.41 -0.66 8.76
C LYS A 214 8.75 -1.65 7.81
N LEU A 215 8.18 -1.17 6.71
CA LEU A 215 7.57 -2.03 5.70
C LEU A 215 8.61 -2.94 5.03
N ALA A 216 9.78 -2.39 4.66
CA ALA A 216 10.87 -3.12 4.02
C ALA A 216 11.46 -4.21 4.94
N MET A 217 11.67 -3.91 6.22
CA MET A 217 12.16 -4.87 7.22
C MET A 217 11.19 -6.07 7.42
N GLN A 218 9.89 -5.86 7.23
CA GLN A 218 8.87 -6.91 7.32
C GLN A 218 8.77 -7.77 6.05
N ILE A 219 9.36 -7.33 4.94
CA ILE A 219 9.40 -8.10 3.70
C ILE A 219 10.56 -9.10 3.79
N ARG A 220 10.23 -10.37 3.98
CA ARG A 220 11.18 -11.46 3.72
C ARG A 220 11.43 -11.53 2.22
N TYR A 221 12.68 -11.74 1.82
CA TYR A 221 12.95 -12.15 0.45
C TYR A 221 12.14 -13.43 0.23
N LYS A 222 11.13 -13.39 -0.64
CA LYS A 222 10.61 -14.62 -1.20
C LYS A 222 11.78 -15.18 -2.01
N GLU A 223 12.39 -16.24 -1.52
CA GLU A 223 13.25 -17.08 -2.35
C GLU A 223 12.43 -17.36 -3.60
N VAL A 224 12.88 -16.77 -4.72
CA VAL A 224 12.27 -17.11 -5.98
C VAL A 224 12.77 -18.52 -6.24
N ASP A 225 11.86 -19.46 -6.09
CA ASP A 225 12.11 -20.86 -6.37
C ASP A 225 12.79 -20.96 -7.75
N ALA A 226 14.07 -21.34 -7.74
CA ALA A 226 14.90 -21.34 -8.93
C ALA A 226 14.28 -22.24 -10.01
N GLU A 227 13.60 -23.29 -9.57
CA GLU A 227 12.88 -24.25 -10.39
C GLU A 227 11.69 -23.60 -11.13
N ARG A 228 11.01 -22.64 -10.49
CA ARG A 228 9.93 -21.86 -11.11
C ARG A 228 10.44 -20.83 -12.11
N LEU A 229 11.58 -20.19 -11.84
CA LEU A 229 12.21 -19.29 -12.81
C LEU A 229 12.71 -20.04 -14.04
N GLU A 230 13.24 -21.24 -13.84
CA GLU A 230 13.75 -22.08 -14.91
C GLU A 230 12.61 -22.65 -15.77
N SER A 231 11.48 -23.05 -15.17
CA SER A 231 10.30 -23.48 -15.93
C SER A 231 9.69 -22.36 -16.77
N LEU A 232 9.66 -21.12 -16.27
CA LEU A 232 9.20 -19.96 -17.04
C LEU A 232 10.15 -19.56 -18.18
N ARG A 233 11.46 -19.78 -18.04
CA ARG A 233 12.44 -19.55 -19.13
C ARG A 233 12.35 -20.59 -20.24
N ARG A 234 11.78 -21.77 -19.95
CA ARG A 234 11.60 -22.88 -20.90
C ARG A 234 10.25 -22.82 -21.64
N GLN A 235 9.38 -21.85 -21.31
CA GLN A 235 8.14 -21.61 -22.07
C GLN A 235 8.46 -20.72 -23.28
N PRO A 236 8.12 -21.15 -24.52
CA PRO A 236 8.39 -20.40 -25.75
C PRO A 236 7.57 -19.11 -25.86
#